data_AF-A0A9D5Z259-F1
#
_entry.id   AF-A0A9D5Z259-F1
#
_cell.length_a   1.000
_cell.length_b   1.000
_cell.length_c   1.000
_cell.angle_alpha   90.00
_cell.angle_beta   90.00
_cell.angle_gamma   90.00
#
_symmetry.space_group_name_H-M   'P 1'
#
loop_
_entity.id
_entity.type
_entity.pdbx_description
1 polymer ?
#
loop_
_entity_poly.entity_id
_entity_poly.type
_entity_poly.pdbx_seq_one_letter_code
_entity_poly.pdbx_strand_id
1 'polypeptide(L)' 'VNLSVGVRSCVSELPSFYQNYQVDWGDGQMDKISNMNGGENMSHHYDKSGQYKINVSHKTGPSTQRDVDIKA' A
#
# COMPACT_ATOMS: atom_id res chain seq x y z
N VAL A 1 -14.35 2.20 -8.68
CA VAL A 1 -14.29 0.77 -8.23
C VAL A 1 -13.50 0.71 -6.93
N ASN A 2 -13.92 -0.10 -5.95
CA ASN A 2 -13.22 -0.21 -4.67
C ASN A 2 -12.18 -1.34 -4.74
N LEU A 3 -10.91 -1.01 -4.60
CA LEU A 3 -9.83 -2.00 -4.49
C LEU A 3 -9.43 -2.16 -3.03
N SER A 4 -9.41 -3.40 -2.54
CA SER A 4 -8.85 -3.71 -1.23
C SER A 4 -7.44 -4.31 -1.38
N VAL A 5 -6.47 -3.70 -0.73
CA VAL A 5 -5.06 -4.11 -0.74
C VAL A 5 -4.62 -4.50 0.66
N GLY A 6 -4.03 -5.69 0.80
CA GLY A 6 -3.41 -6.13 2.05
C GLY A 6 -1.90 -5.97 2.00
N VAL A 7 -1.33 -5.17 2.91
CA VAL A 7 0.11 -5.14 3.19
C VAL A 7 0.41 -6.21 4.24
N ARG A 8 1.30 -7.15 3.93
CA ARG A 8 1.67 -8.25 4.83
C ARG A 8 3.16 -8.24 5.11
N SER A 9 3.55 -8.37 6.38
CA SER A 9 4.92 -8.74 6.73
C SER A 9 5.19 -10.19 6.29
N CYS A 10 6.31 -10.41 5.60
CA CYS A 10 6.82 -11.75 5.28
C CYS A 10 7.79 -12.30 6.36
N VAL A 11 8.02 -11.55 7.42
CA VAL A 11 8.94 -11.91 8.50
C VAL A 11 8.12 -12.34 9.72
N SER A 12 8.45 -13.52 10.24
CA SER A 12 7.80 -14.14 11.42
C SER A 12 8.04 -13.36 12.72
N GLU A 13 9.11 -12.57 12.75
CA GLU A 13 9.47 -11.68 13.83
C GLU A 13 9.69 -10.28 13.23
N LEU A 14 8.65 -9.45 13.29
CA LEU A 14 8.87 -8.02 13.12
C LEU A 14 9.74 -7.57 14.29
N PRO A 15 10.86 -6.87 14.06
CA PRO A 15 11.56 -6.25 15.17
C PRO A 15 10.56 -5.37 15.92
N SER A 16 10.68 -5.26 17.24
CA SER A 16 9.71 -4.65 18.16
C SER A 16 9.44 -3.15 17.94
N PHE A 17 9.92 -2.59 16.82
CA PHE A 17 9.59 -1.26 16.36
C PHE A 17 8.47 -1.29 15.31
N TYR A 18 7.48 -0.46 15.59
CA TYR A 18 6.41 -0.03 14.71
C TYR A 18 6.91 0.40 13.32
N GLN A 19 6.35 -0.20 12.26
CA GLN A 19 6.71 0.11 10.88
C GLN A 19 5.82 1.20 10.31
N ASN A 20 6.42 2.12 9.54
CA ASN A 20 5.70 3.23 8.92
C ASN A 20 5.84 3.14 7.40
N TYR A 21 4.71 3.14 6.70
CA TYR A 21 4.66 3.04 5.24
C TYR A 21 3.85 4.18 4.63
N GLN A 22 4.11 4.43 3.36
CA GLN A 22 3.32 5.28 2.50
C GLN A 22 2.85 4.45 1.31
N VAL A 23 1.57 4.57 0.97
CA VAL A 23 0.97 3.94 -0.21
C VAL A 23 0.61 5.03 -1.19
N ASP A 24 1.22 5.01 -2.36
CA ASP A 24 0.86 5.83 -3.51
C ASP A 24 0.01 4.96 -4.44
N TRP A 25 -1.22 5.41 -4.70
CA TRP A 25 -2.20 4.66 -5.49
C TRP A 25 -2.03 4.85 -6.99
N GLY A 26 -1.10 5.71 -7.42
CA GLY A 26 -0.79 5.99 -8.83
C GLY A 26 -1.79 6.92 -9.52
N ASP A 27 -2.78 7.44 -8.80
CA ASP A 27 -3.78 8.41 -9.26
C ASP A 27 -3.57 9.81 -8.66
N GLY A 28 -2.47 10.01 -7.93
CA GLY A 28 -2.13 11.24 -7.22
C GLY A 28 -2.59 11.26 -5.76
N GLN A 29 -3.36 10.26 -5.31
CA GLN A 29 -3.70 10.10 -3.90
C GLN A 29 -2.68 9.21 -3.19
N MET A 30 -2.44 9.52 -1.92
CA MET A 30 -1.52 8.79 -1.07
C MET A 30 -2.11 8.59 0.32
N ASP A 31 -1.87 7.41 0.89
CA ASP A 31 -2.19 7.09 2.27
C ASP A 31 -0.93 6.81 3.09
N LYS A 32 -1.08 6.92 4.41
CA LYS A 32 -0.02 6.63 5.38
C LYS A 32 -0.46 5.53 6.31
N ILE A 33 0.37 4.51 6.43
CA ILE A 33 0.28 3.51 7.47
C ILE A 33 1.27 3.90 8.58
N SER A 34 0.76 4.11 9.79
CA SER A 34 1.58 4.41 10.96
C SER A 34 1.48 3.29 11.97
N ASN A 35 2.61 2.94 12.57
CA ASN A 35 2.67 1.94 13.62
C ASN A 35 2.12 0.56 13.23
N MET A 36 2.42 0.11 12.01
CA MET A 36 2.05 -1.23 11.56
C MET A 36 2.77 -2.28 12.42
N ASN A 37 1.99 -3.13 13.07
CA ASN A 37 2.46 -4.27 13.83
C ASN A 37 1.79 -5.54 13.27
N GLY A 38 2.31 -6.03 12.15
CA GLY A 38 1.78 -7.19 11.43
C GLY A 38 1.42 -6.87 9.99
N GLY A 39 0.13 -7.02 9.65
CA GLY A 39 -0.39 -6.66 8.32
C GLY A 39 -1.61 -5.75 8.44
N GLU A 40 -1.87 -4.99 7.40
CA GLU A 40 -2.94 -4.00 7.33
C GLU A 40 -3.67 -4.10 5.99
N ASN A 41 -5.00 -3.99 6.03
CA ASN A 41 -5.81 -3.93 4.82
C ASN A 41 -6.26 -2.48 4.61
N MET A 42 -6.10 -2.00 3.39
CA MET A 42 -6.49 -0.67 2.96
C MET A 42 -7.51 -0.78 1.82
N SER A 43 -8.37 0.22 1.71
CA SER A 43 -9.34 0.32 0.63
C SER A 43 -9.18 1.67 -0.04
N HIS A 44 -9.10 1.68 -1.36
CA HIS A 44 -9.01 2.90 -2.16
C HIS A 44 -10.07 2.93 -3.25
N HIS A 45 -10.57 4.13 -3.54
CA HIS A 45 -11.58 4.34 -4.57
C HIS A 45 -10.97 4.99 -5.81
N TYR A 46 -11.04 4.28 -6.93
CA TYR A 46 -10.67 4.83 -8.23
C TYR A 46 -11.90 5.37 -8.97
N ASP A 47 -11.86 6.66 -9.32
CA ASP A 47 -12.91 7.36 -10.08
C ASP A 47 -12.95 6.96 -11.56
N LYS A 48 -11.82 6.52 -12.11
CA LYS A 48 -11.66 6.17 -13.52
C LYS A 48 -11.11 4.75 -13.66
N SER A 49 -11.50 4.07 -14.74
CA SER A 49 -10.84 2.85 -15.17
C SER A 49 -9.50 3.19 -15.83
N GLY A 50 -8.55 2.26 -15.73
CA GLY A 50 -7.21 2.44 -16.27
C GLY A 50 -6.15 1.61 -15.55
N GLN A 51 -4.92 1.70 -16.05
CA GLN A 51 -3.76 1.08 -15.43
C GLN A 51 -3.12 2.05 -14.44
N TYR A 52 -2.90 1.56 -13.21
CA TYR A 52 -2.30 2.32 -12.12
C TYR A 52 -1.09 1.59 -11.58
N LYS A 53 -0.07 2.36 -11.17
CA LYS A 53 1.14 1.85 -10.53
C LYS A 53 1.05 2.14 -9.05
N ILE A 54 0.72 1.13 -8.26
CA ILE A 54 0.65 1.25 -6.81
C ILE A 54 2.06 1.06 -6.25
N ASN A 55 2.55 2.04 -5.50
CA ASN A 55 3.85 1.97 -4.86
C ASN A 55 3.70 2.05 -3.34
N VAL A 56 4.23 1.05 -2.64
CA VAL A 56 4.29 1.03 -1.19
C VAL A 56 5.74 1.24 -0.77
N SER A 57 6.02 2.33 -0.05
CA SER A 57 7.35 2.66 0.44
C SER A 57 7.39 2.63 1.97
N HIS A 58 8.46 2.04 2.53
CA HIS A 58 8.77 2.15 3.94
C HIS A 58 9.45 3.50 4.20
N LYS A 59 9.23 4.08 5.40
CA LYS A 59 9.83 5.36 5.80
C LYS A 59 11.35 5.41 5.68
N THR A 60 12.04 4.26 5.79
CA THR A 60 13.51 4.18 5.67
C THR A 60 14.01 4.02 4.23
N GLY A 61 13.13 4.01 3.22
CA GLY A 61 13.49 4.00 1.81
C GLY A 61 13.03 2.80 0.98
N PRO A 62 13.06 1.53 1.48
CA PRO A 62 12.65 0.38 0.68
C PRO A 62 11.24 0.53 0.13
N SER A 63 11.02 0.19 -1.14
CA SER A 63 9.69 0.23 -1.75
C SER A 63 9.40 -1.00 -2.61
N THR A 64 8.13 -1.24 -2.85
CA THR A 64 7.64 -2.24 -3.79
C THR A 64 6.57 -1.61 -4.66
N GLN A 65 6.58 -1.93 -5.94
CA GLN A 65 5.59 -1.44 -6.90
C GLN A 65 4.78 -2.62 -7.45
N ARG A 66 3.50 -2.38 -7.73
CA ARG A 66 2.63 -3.29 -8.47
C ARG A 66 1.80 -2.51 -9.47
N ASP A 67 1.73 -3.04 -10.69
CA ASP A 67 0.88 -2.51 -11.74
C ASP A 67 -0.48 -3.22 -11.64
N VAL A 68 -1.57 -2.44 -11.64
CA VAL A 68 -2.94 -2.92 -11.47
C VAL A 68 -3.83 -2.32 -12.55
N ASP A 69 -4.67 -3.14 -13.16
CA ASP A 69 -5.66 -2.71 -14.15
C ASP A 69 -7.04 -2.61 -13.48
N ILE A 70 -7.56 -1.39 -13.38
CA ILE A 70 -8.86 -1.09 -12.78
C ILE A 70 -9.91 -1.03 -13.89
N LYS A 71 -10.88 -1.94 -13.82
CA LYS A 71 -12.02 -2.02 -14.73
C LYS A 71 -13.29 -1.59 -14.00
N ALA A 72 -14.17 -0.90 -14.73
CA ALA A 72 -15.48 -0.48 -14.25
C ALA A 72 -16.42 -1.67 -14.03
#